data_AF-A0A6I9YKL1-F1
#
_entry.id   AF-A0A6I9YKL1-F1
#
_cell.length_a   1.000
_cell.length_b   1.000
_cell.length_c   1.000
_cell.angle_alpha   90.00
_cell.angle_beta   90.00
_cell.angle_gamma   90.00
#
_symmetry.space_group_name_H-M   'P 1'
#
loop_
_entity.id
_entity.type
_entity.pdbx_description
1 polymer ?
#
loop_
_entity_poly.entity_id
_entity_poly.type
_entity_poly.pdbx_seq_one_letter_code
_entity_poly.pdbx_strand_id
1 'polypeptide(L)'
;MGRSSTPERGRSVVKTGAIVIDTGTGRCKAGFAGQQTPKSIIGTLVGHPTEKSMRTRRDRPDTFIGDQARLEPDTDIIFPVRHGIITDWEAAEALWRHLIYHDLKAAPEDHALLMSDPPLCPTTNREKLVEVVFESLNSPGIGLVVDTGHAMTHSVPVHEGYNLPHAIERMDIAGANMTSFLMDLLKDMGHYFDERMLDVIDDIKHKCCYVALDFESEWNRPKREYMVDYQLPDGQRFSMTCQMPAVWTYHAKTKTTLIEETNKEQT
;
A
#
# COMPACT_ATOMS: atom_id res chain seq x y z
N MET A 1 -55.12 -24.57 -4.17
CA MET A 1 -54.51 -23.50 -4.99
C MET A 1 -53.34 -22.93 -4.20
N GLY A 2 -52.14 -23.48 -4.40
CA GLY A 2 -50.93 -23.10 -3.68
C GLY A 2 -50.27 -21.89 -4.32
N ARG A 3 -49.93 -20.87 -3.52
CA ARG A 3 -49.09 -19.75 -3.92
C ARG A 3 -47.63 -20.21 -3.89
N SER A 4 -46.96 -20.31 -5.05
CA SER A 4 -45.51 -20.45 -5.10
C SER A 4 -44.87 -19.07 -5.12
N SER A 5 -44.26 -18.68 -4.00
CA SER A 5 -43.30 -17.59 -3.93
C SER A 5 -41.99 -18.03 -4.60
N THR A 6 -41.62 -17.41 -5.71
CA THR A 6 -40.27 -17.51 -6.26
C THR A 6 -39.28 -16.79 -5.34
N PRO A 7 -38.17 -17.42 -4.93
CA PRO A 7 -37.15 -16.73 -4.15
C PRO A 7 -36.35 -15.80 -5.07
N GLU A 8 -36.14 -14.56 -4.63
CA GLU A 8 -35.22 -13.62 -5.28
C GLU A 8 -33.82 -14.26 -5.37
N ARG A 9 -33.24 -14.23 -6.57
CA ARG A 9 -31.85 -14.67 -6.77
C ARG A 9 -30.94 -13.72 -6.03
N GLY A 10 -30.30 -14.21 -4.97
CA GLY A 10 -29.19 -13.52 -4.34
C GLY A 10 -28.15 -13.13 -5.40
N ARG A 11 -27.75 -11.86 -5.41
CA ARG A 11 -26.58 -11.37 -6.16
C ARG A 11 -25.40 -12.25 -5.78
N SER A 12 -24.88 -13.03 -6.72
CA SER A 12 -23.58 -13.69 -6.52
C SER A 12 -22.53 -12.60 -6.46
N VAL A 13 -21.93 -12.38 -5.29
CA VAL A 13 -20.73 -11.55 -5.17
C VAL A 13 -19.63 -12.25 -5.97
N VAL A 14 -19.37 -11.75 -7.17
CA VAL A 14 -18.24 -12.21 -7.98
C VAL A 14 -16.99 -11.80 -7.20
N LYS A 15 -16.17 -12.77 -6.78
CA LYS A 15 -14.83 -12.47 -6.24
C LYS A 15 -13.94 -12.01 -7.39
N THR A 16 -14.04 -10.75 -7.76
CA THR A 16 -13.09 -10.07 -8.64
C THR A 16 -11.86 -9.69 -7.81
N GLY A 17 -10.66 -10.07 -8.28
CA GLY A 17 -9.42 -9.74 -7.60
C GLY A 17 -9.14 -8.24 -7.70
N ALA A 18 -8.65 -7.62 -6.62
CA ALA A 18 -8.32 -6.19 -6.63
C ALA A 18 -7.29 -5.85 -7.73
N ILE A 19 -7.38 -4.66 -8.32
CA ILE A 19 -6.40 -4.14 -9.28
C ILE A 19 -5.38 -3.32 -8.49
N VAL A 20 -4.10 -3.66 -8.58
CA VAL A 20 -3.01 -2.89 -7.98
C VAL A 20 -2.45 -1.92 -9.00
N ILE A 21 -2.34 -0.64 -8.65
CA ILE A 21 -1.80 0.44 -9.50
C ILE A 21 -0.70 1.17 -8.73
N ASP A 22 0.52 1.09 -9.25
CA ASP A 22 1.68 1.84 -8.75
C ASP A 22 1.96 3.00 -9.70
N THR A 23 1.66 4.23 -9.28
CA THR A 23 1.81 5.43 -10.13
C THR A 23 3.14 6.13 -9.83
N GLY A 24 4.23 5.56 -10.33
CA GLY A 24 5.56 6.16 -10.20
C GLY A 24 5.76 7.35 -11.16
N THR A 25 6.68 8.25 -10.83
CA THR A 25 7.04 9.43 -11.65
C THR A 25 7.47 9.08 -13.08
N GLY A 26 8.19 7.97 -13.27
CA GLY A 26 8.71 7.57 -14.59
C GLY A 26 7.87 6.50 -15.29
N ARG A 27 7.33 5.56 -14.51
CA ARG A 27 6.53 4.44 -15.02
C ARG A 27 5.35 4.18 -14.12
N CYS A 28 4.20 3.93 -14.73
CA CYS A 28 3.01 3.46 -14.05
C CYS A 28 2.86 1.97 -14.34
N LYS A 29 2.57 1.21 -13.29
CA LYS A 29 2.44 -0.24 -13.35
C LYS A 29 1.07 -0.64 -12.84
N ALA A 30 0.45 -1.61 -13.48
CA ALA A 30 -0.82 -2.15 -13.02
C ALA A 30 -0.90 -3.67 -13.16
N GLY A 31 -1.66 -4.32 -12.30
CA GLY A 31 -1.88 -5.77 -12.33
C GLY A 31 -2.99 -6.19 -11.37
N PHE A 32 -3.28 -7.49 -11.30
CA PHE A 32 -4.24 -8.00 -10.33
C PHE A 32 -3.52 -8.48 -9.06
N ALA A 33 -4.13 -8.24 -7.90
CA ALA A 33 -3.64 -8.71 -6.62
C ALA A 33 -3.44 -10.24 -6.64
N GLY A 34 -2.32 -10.69 -6.05
CA GLY A 34 -1.91 -12.10 -6.06
C GLY A 34 -1.04 -12.51 -7.25
N GLN A 35 -0.86 -11.65 -8.25
CA GLN A 35 0.09 -11.90 -9.34
C GLN A 35 1.52 -11.50 -8.93
N GLN A 36 2.52 -12.26 -9.39
CA GLN A 36 3.94 -11.99 -9.06
C GLN A 36 4.55 -10.82 -9.84
N THR A 37 3.98 -10.47 -10.98
CA THR A 37 4.48 -9.39 -11.86
C THR A 37 3.31 -8.52 -12.32
N PRO A 38 3.53 -7.21 -12.51
CA PRO A 38 2.50 -6.34 -13.10
C PRO A 38 2.16 -6.81 -14.52
N LYS A 39 0.89 -6.68 -14.90
CA LYS A 39 0.37 -7.04 -16.21
C LYS A 39 0.61 -5.91 -17.24
N SER A 40 0.61 -4.66 -16.79
CA SER A 40 0.97 -3.50 -17.61
C SER A 40 2.05 -2.65 -16.95
N ILE A 41 2.95 -2.12 -17.77
CA ILE A 41 3.96 -1.14 -17.41
C ILE A 41 4.07 -0.14 -18.57
N ILE A 42 3.73 1.12 -18.32
CA ILE A 42 3.78 2.19 -19.33
C ILE A 42 4.50 3.41 -18.78
N GLY A 43 4.97 4.30 -19.67
CA GLY A 43 5.50 5.60 -19.27
C GLY A 43 4.43 6.46 -18.60
N THR A 44 4.77 7.12 -17.49
CA THR A 44 3.84 8.03 -16.78
C THR A 44 3.78 9.37 -17.50
N LEU A 45 3.16 9.40 -18.68
CA LEU A 45 2.99 10.61 -19.47
C LEU A 45 1.76 10.51 -20.38
N VAL A 46 1.22 11.68 -20.71
CA VAL A 46 -0.01 11.86 -21.47
C VAL A 46 0.25 12.93 -22.53
N GLY A 47 -0.15 12.68 -23.77
CA GLY A 47 -0.02 13.60 -24.88
C GLY A 47 -1.37 14.17 -25.28
N HIS A 48 -1.49 15.50 -25.32
CA HIS A 48 -2.67 16.18 -25.84
C HIS A 48 -2.38 16.80 -27.20
N PRO A 49 -3.18 16.51 -28.24
CA PRO A 49 -3.03 17.17 -29.52
C PRO A 49 -3.19 18.69 -29.37
N THR A 50 -2.31 19.46 -29.97
CA THR A 50 -2.42 20.93 -29.98
C THR A 50 -3.70 21.37 -30.68
N GLU A 51 -4.25 22.53 -30.30
CA GLU A 51 -5.47 23.11 -30.92
C GLU A 51 -5.37 23.21 -32.45
N LYS A 52 -4.16 23.46 -32.95
CA LYS A 52 -3.87 23.53 -34.39
C LYS A 52 -4.02 22.17 -35.09
N SER A 53 -3.61 21.10 -34.42
CA SER A 53 -3.70 19.72 -34.94
C SER A 53 -5.13 19.16 -34.91
N MET A 54 -5.91 19.54 -33.88
CA MET A 54 -7.31 19.12 -33.73
C MET A 54 -8.20 19.68 -34.85
N ARG A 55 -7.92 20.91 -35.30
CA ARG A 55 -8.66 21.53 -36.41
C ARG A 55 -8.41 20.87 -37.77
N THR A 56 -7.28 20.19 -37.93
CA THR A 56 -6.86 19.61 -39.22
C THR A 56 -7.18 18.12 -39.35
N ARG A 57 -7.31 17.38 -38.25
CA ARG A 57 -7.62 15.94 -38.26
C ARG A 57 -8.80 15.62 -37.34
N ARG A 58 -9.98 15.40 -37.94
CA ARG A 58 -11.24 15.14 -37.23
C ARG A 58 -11.37 13.75 -36.61
N ASP A 59 -10.47 12.83 -36.92
CA ASP A 59 -10.54 11.41 -36.51
C ASP A 59 -9.35 10.99 -35.64
N ARG A 60 -8.71 11.98 -34.98
CA ARG A 60 -7.56 11.77 -34.10
C ARG A 60 -8.04 11.56 -32.67
N PRO A 61 -7.44 10.66 -31.88
CA PRO A 61 -7.72 10.55 -30.45
C PRO A 61 -7.45 11.88 -29.73
N ASP A 62 -8.30 12.20 -28.77
CA ASP A 62 -8.15 13.41 -27.93
C ASP A 62 -6.96 13.33 -26.98
N THR A 63 -6.43 12.12 -26.76
CA THR A 63 -5.32 11.89 -25.82
C THR A 63 -4.50 10.66 -26.22
N PHE A 64 -3.19 10.75 -26.04
CA PHE A 64 -2.24 9.65 -26.23
C PHE A 64 -1.59 9.28 -24.89
N ILE A 65 -1.45 7.99 -24.60
CA ILE A 65 -0.99 7.52 -23.29
C ILE A 65 0.35 6.80 -23.40
N GLY A 66 1.24 7.04 -22.44
CA GLY A 66 2.54 6.38 -22.38
C GLY A 66 3.46 6.75 -23.53
N ASP A 67 4.39 5.86 -23.88
CA ASP A 67 5.45 6.18 -24.85
C ASP A 67 4.93 6.49 -26.26
N GLN A 68 3.71 6.09 -26.60
CA GLN A 68 3.06 6.44 -27.88
C GLN A 68 2.87 7.95 -28.03
N ALA A 69 2.57 8.67 -26.95
CA ALA A 69 2.41 10.12 -26.99
C ALA A 69 3.66 10.85 -27.49
N ARG A 70 4.86 10.29 -27.26
CA ARG A 70 6.13 10.87 -27.73
C ARG A 70 6.33 10.75 -29.24
N LEU A 71 5.63 9.80 -29.87
CA LEU A 71 5.71 9.54 -31.30
C LEU A 71 4.73 10.41 -32.09
N GLU A 72 3.79 11.04 -31.40
CA GLU A 72 2.68 11.76 -32.01
C GLU A 72 3.06 13.24 -32.26
N PRO A 73 3.05 13.71 -33.52
CA PRO A 73 3.42 15.08 -33.85
C PRO A 73 2.36 16.08 -33.35
N ASP A 74 2.79 17.32 -33.13
CA ASP A 74 1.92 18.43 -32.70
C ASP A 74 1.14 18.10 -31.40
N THR A 75 1.81 17.44 -30.46
CA THR A 75 1.27 16.97 -29.18
C THR A 75 2.04 17.58 -28.02
N ASP A 76 1.32 18.18 -27.08
CA ASP A 76 1.87 18.66 -25.82
C ASP A 76 1.97 17.50 -24.82
N ILE A 77 3.16 17.29 -24.25
CA ILE A 77 3.42 16.18 -23.32
C ILE A 77 3.26 16.65 -21.87
N ILE A 78 2.35 15.99 -21.16
CA ILE A 78 2.06 16.19 -19.74
C ILE A 78 2.63 15.02 -18.94
N PHE A 79 3.28 15.34 -17.83
CA PHE A 79 3.74 14.37 -16.83
C PHE A 79 2.86 14.53 -15.58
N PRO A 80 1.89 13.62 -15.36
CA PRO A 80 0.90 13.79 -14.30
C PRO A 80 1.48 13.66 -12.89
N VAL A 81 2.65 13.02 -12.76
CA VAL A 81 3.35 12.84 -11.47
C VAL A 81 4.71 13.53 -11.53
N ARG A 82 4.99 14.37 -10.53
CA ARG A 82 6.29 15.03 -10.33
C ARG A 82 6.77 14.75 -8.92
N HIS A 83 8.00 14.24 -8.79
CA HIS A 83 8.60 13.88 -7.50
C HIS A 83 7.72 12.95 -6.64
N GLY A 84 6.99 12.03 -7.28
CA GLY A 84 6.09 11.09 -6.62
C GLY A 84 4.71 11.63 -6.29
N ILE A 85 4.46 12.94 -6.47
CA ILE A 85 3.18 13.59 -6.18
C ILE A 85 2.43 13.85 -7.49
N ILE A 86 1.13 13.55 -7.50
CA ILE A 86 0.26 13.86 -8.64
C ILE A 86 0.06 15.38 -8.71
N THR A 87 0.36 15.96 -9.88
CA THR A 87 0.24 17.39 -10.18
C THR A 87 -0.81 17.71 -11.25
N ASP A 88 -1.19 16.72 -12.06
CA ASP A 88 -2.25 16.85 -13.08
C ASP A 88 -3.20 15.66 -12.97
N TRP A 89 -4.39 15.91 -12.42
CA TRP A 89 -5.38 14.88 -12.10
C TRP A 89 -6.12 14.38 -13.34
N GLU A 90 -6.35 15.23 -14.33
CA GLU A 90 -7.01 14.85 -15.58
C GLU A 90 -6.12 13.89 -16.38
N ALA A 91 -4.83 14.23 -16.50
CA ALA A 91 -3.86 13.33 -17.11
C ALA A 91 -3.64 12.04 -16.28
N ALA A 92 -3.63 12.11 -14.95
CA ALA A 92 -3.52 10.92 -14.09
C ALA A 92 -4.73 9.98 -14.27
N GLU A 93 -5.93 10.53 -14.33
CA GLU A 93 -7.15 9.75 -14.54
C GLU A 93 -7.18 9.12 -15.94
N ALA A 94 -6.82 9.88 -17.00
CA ALA A 94 -6.73 9.35 -18.36
C ALA A 94 -5.74 8.18 -18.45
N LEU A 95 -4.61 8.28 -17.74
CA LEU A 95 -3.62 7.21 -17.61
C LEU A 95 -4.20 5.97 -16.91
N TRP A 96 -4.90 6.14 -15.78
CA TRP A 96 -5.51 5.02 -15.05
C TRP A 96 -6.64 4.36 -15.84
N ARG A 97 -7.49 5.14 -16.52
CA ARG A 97 -8.52 4.61 -17.42
C ARG A 97 -7.91 3.77 -18.53
N HIS A 98 -6.83 4.24 -19.16
CA HIS A 98 -6.12 3.46 -20.17
C HIS A 98 -5.58 2.14 -19.60
N LEU A 99 -4.91 2.19 -18.45
CA LEU A 99 -4.40 0.98 -17.79
C LEU A 99 -5.52 -0.03 -17.50
N ILE A 100 -6.64 0.42 -16.94
CA ILE A 100 -7.72 -0.48 -16.50
C ILE A 100 -8.50 -1.03 -17.70
N TYR A 101 -9.00 -0.16 -18.57
CA TYR A 101 -9.86 -0.57 -19.68
C TYR A 101 -9.10 -1.19 -20.84
N HIS A 102 -7.97 -0.61 -21.25
CA HIS A 102 -7.24 -1.05 -22.44
C HIS A 102 -6.26 -2.19 -22.11
N ASP A 103 -5.41 -2.01 -21.10
CA ASP A 103 -4.32 -2.96 -20.83
C ASP A 103 -4.77 -4.14 -19.97
N LEU A 104 -5.46 -3.88 -18.86
CA LEU A 104 -5.95 -4.92 -17.97
C LEU A 104 -7.21 -5.59 -18.52
N LYS A 105 -7.97 -4.89 -19.37
CA LYS A 105 -9.28 -5.30 -19.91
C LYS A 105 -10.30 -5.57 -18.80
N ALA A 106 -10.34 -4.66 -17.84
CA ALA A 106 -11.21 -4.72 -16.68
C ALA A 106 -12.10 -3.46 -16.61
N ALA A 107 -13.16 -3.55 -15.82
CA ALA A 107 -14.02 -2.44 -15.47
C ALA A 107 -13.70 -2.02 -14.03
N PRO A 108 -13.33 -0.75 -13.76
CA PRO A 108 -13.02 -0.32 -12.40
C PRO A 108 -14.18 -0.53 -11.42
N GLU A 109 -15.43 -0.41 -11.86
CA GLU A 109 -16.64 -0.63 -11.06
C GLU A 109 -16.83 -2.05 -10.54
N ASP A 110 -16.16 -3.02 -11.16
CA ASP A 110 -16.20 -4.41 -10.73
C ASP A 110 -15.03 -4.76 -9.78
N HIS A 111 -14.07 -3.85 -9.59
CA HIS A 111 -12.79 -4.18 -8.97
C HIS A 111 -12.36 -3.15 -7.94
N ALA A 112 -12.05 -3.64 -6.74
CA ALA A 112 -11.33 -2.81 -5.80
C ALA A 112 -9.97 -2.36 -6.38
N LEU A 113 -9.60 -1.08 -6.34
CA LEU A 113 -8.25 -0.63 -6.76
C LEU A 113 -7.32 -0.52 -5.56
N LEU A 114 -6.04 -0.84 -5.66
CA LEU A 114 -5.01 -0.72 -4.63
C LEU A 114 -3.94 0.23 -5.15
N MET A 115 -3.87 1.43 -4.60
CA MET A 115 -3.04 2.52 -5.12
C MET A 115 -1.97 2.92 -4.13
N SER A 116 -0.75 3.19 -4.62
CA SER A 116 0.37 3.63 -3.80
C SER A 116 0.25 5.12 -3.43
N ASP A 117 0.53 5.43 -2.16
CA ASP A 117 0.62 6.80 -1.64
C ASP A 117 2.05 7.15 -1.24
N PRO A 118 2.64 8.26 -1.71
CA PRO A 118 3.96 8.65 -1.24
C PRO A 118 3.92 9.14 0.22
N PRO A 119 4.99 8.93 1.02
CA PRO A 119 5.04 9.24 2.46
C PRO A 119 4.72 10.70 2.85
N LEU A 120 4.86 11.64 1.91
CA LEU A 120 4.65 13.08 2.12
C LEU A 120 3.54 13.64 1.21
N CYS A 121 2.63 12.80 0.71
CA CYS A 121 1.51 13.28 -0.10
C CYS A 121 0.65 14.25 0.75
N PRO A 122 0.25 15.42 0.24
CA PRO A 122 -0.65 16.30 0.96
C PRO A 122 -2.00 15.63 1.22
N THR A 123 -2.64 15.97 2.34
CA THR A 123 -3.99 15.51 2.69
C THR A 123 -4.98 15.76 1.53
N THR A 124 -4.97 16.96 0.97
CA THR A 124 -5.83 17.35 -0.17
C THR A 124 -5.65 16.46 -1.40
N ASN A 125 -4.43 16.00 -1.69
CA ASN A 125 -4.16 15.19 -2.87
C ASN A 125 -4.78 13.82 -2.75
N ARG A 126 -4.69 13.25 -1.58
CA ARG A 126 -5.26 11.93 -1.35
C ARG A 126 -6.79 12.05 -1.21
N GLU A 127 -7.35 13.23 -0.89
CA GLU A 127 -8.81 13.44 -0.83
C GLU A 127 -9.32 13.49 -2.27
N LYS A 128 -8.56 14.17 -3.14
CA LYS A 128 -8.78 14.15 -4.57
C LYS A 128 -8.55 12.79 -5.19
N LEU A 129 -7.60 12.02 -4.66
CA LEU A 129 -7.44 10.61 -4.99
C LEU A 129 -8.77 9.96 -4.65
N VAL A 130 -9.18 9.85 -3.38
CA VAL A 130 -10.51 9.33 -2.94
C VAL A 130 -11.69 9.79 -3.79
N GLU A 131 -11.76 11.05 -4.21
CA GLU A 131 -12.81 11.53 -5.10
C GLU A 131 -12.82 10.80 -6.46
N VAL A 132 -11.67 10.65 -7.12
CA VAL A 132 -11.60 10.21 -8.53
C VAL A 132 -12.05 8.75 -8.78
N VAL A 133 -11.79 7.78 -7.92
CA VAL A 133 -12.08 6.33 -8.07
C VAL A 133 -13.45 6.01 -7.55
N PHE A 134 -13.99 6.73 -6.56
CA PHE A 134 -15.40 6.59 -6.22
C PHE A 134 -16.27 7.32 -7.23
N GLU A 135 -16.02 8.61 -7.46
CA GLU A 135 -16.94 9.44 -8.23
C GLU A 135 -16.70 9.34 -9.74
N SER A 136 -15.44 9.20 -10.19
CA SER A 136 -15.13 9.14 -11.63
C SER A 136 -14.93 7.71 -12.15
N LEU A 137 -14.26 6.83 -11.40
CA LEU A 137 -14.01 5.43 -11.79
C LEU A 137 -15.02 4.44 -11.19
N ASN A 138 -15.90 4.86 -10.28
CA ASN A 138 -16.99 4.06 -9.69
C ASN A 138 -16.57 2.71 -9.09
N SER A 139 -15.31 2.55 -8.65
CA SER A 139 -14.84 1.30 -8.03
C SER A 139 -15.48 1.05 -6.68
N PRO A 140 -15.65 -0.23 -6.28
CA PRO A 140 -16.32 -0.65 -5.06
C PRO A 140 -15.39 -0.91 -3.86
N GLY A 141 -14.06 -0.78 -3.97
CA GLY A 141 -13.14 -1.17 -2.87
C GLY A 141 -11.67 -0.73 -3.03
N ILE A 142 -10.93 -0.41 -1.96
CA ILE A 142 -9.44 -0.39 -1.94
C ILE A 142 -8.95 -1.09 -0.70
N GLY A 143 -7.66 -1.45 -0.71
CA GLY A 143 -6.78 -1.67 0.48
C GLY A 143 -5.67 -0.60 0.70
N LEU A 144 -5.38 -0.17 1.95
CA LEU A 144 -4.24 0.72 2.25
C LEU A 144 -3.15 0.01 3.01
N VAL A 145 -1.99 0.56 2.75
CA VAL A 145 -0.66 0.16 3.06
C VAL A 145 -0.23 0.85 4.36
N VAL A 146 0.06 0.03 5.37
CA VAL A 146 0.86 0.44 6.52
C VAL A 146 2.31 0.07 6.22
N ASP A 147 3.18 1.06 6.20
CA ASP A 147 4.61 0.91 5.92
C ASP A 147 5.44 1.19 7.17
N THR A 148 6.18 0.20 7.65
CA THR A 148 7.08 0.33 8.80
C THR A 148 8.51 0.13 8.33
N GLY A 149 9.27 1.22 8.33
CA GLY A 149 10.66 1.23 7.90
C GLY A 149 11.65 1.16 9.07
N HIS A 150 12.88 1.59 8.78
CA HIS A 150 13.91 1.72 9.82
C HIS A 150 13.68 2.94 10.71
N ALA A 151 13.21 4.08 10.19
CA ALA A 151 13.14 5.34 10.96
C ALA A 151 11.71 5.82 11.30
N MET A 152 10.70 5.39 10.55
CA MET A 152 9.32 5.82 10.75
C MET A 152 8.32 4.75 10.31
N THR A 153 7.12 4.83 10.85
CA THR A 153 5.95 4.04 10.45
C THR A 153 4.88 4.98 9.91
N HIS A 154 4.32 4.66 8.75
CA HIS A 154 3.14 5.32 8.20
C HIS A 154 1.98 4.34 8.22
N SER A 155 0.90 4.72 8.86
CA SER A 155 -0.38 4.13 8.55
C SER A 155 -1.01 4.97 7.48
N VAL A 156 -1.25 4.33 6.36
CA VAL A 156 -2.08 4.90 5.34
C VAL A 156 -3.34 3.98 5.50
N PRO A 157 -4.58 4.50 5.72
CA PRO A 157 -5.88 3.80 5.61
C PRO A 157 -6.66 4.04 4.31
N VAL A 158 -7.60 3.17 3.96
CA VAL A 158 -8.16 3.12 2.61
C VAL A 158 -9.63 2.81 2.58
N HIS A 159 -10.32 3.29 1.54
CA HIS A 159 -11.67 2.89 1.19
C HIS A 159 -11.95 3.14 -0.31
N GLU A 160 -12.64 2.22 -1.02
CA GLU A 160 -12.84 2.16 -2.51
C GLU A 160 -11.85 2.73 -3.55
N GLY A 161 -10.80 2.03 -3.94
CA GLY A 161 -9.71 2.50 -4.77
C GLY A 161 -8.62 3.34 -4.09
N TYR A 162 -8.83 3.88 -2.87
CA TYR A 162 -8.05 4.98 -2.28
C TYR A 162 -7.72 5.14 -0.83
N ASN A 163 -6.58 5.79 -0.63
CA ASN A 163 -6.12 6.26 0.65
C ASN A 163 -6.80 7.49 1.21
N LEU A 164 -7.29 7.34 2.43
CA LEU A 164 -7.99 8.36 3.18
C LEU A 164 -6.97 9.27 3.92
N PRO A 165 -6.93 10.57 3.63
CA PRO A 165 -5.71 11.37 3.79
C PRO A 165 -5.57 12.11 5.09
N HIS A 166 -6.72 12.56 5.55
CA HIS A 166 -6.96 13.16 6.86
C HIS A 166 -6.87 12.08 7.94
N ALA A 167 -6.80 10.81 7.53
CA ALA A 167 -6.62 9.65 8.38
C ALA A 167 -5.21 9.04 8.27
N ILE A 168 -4.26 9.73 7.60
CA ILE A 168 -2.88 9.26 7.50
C ILE A 168 -2.10 9.67 8.72
N GLU A 169 -1.66 8.65 9.43
CA GLU A 169 -0.91 8.81 10.65
C GLU A 169 0.54 8.43 10.42
N ARG A 170 1.42 9.32 10.87
CA ARG A 170 2.85 9.08 10.93
C ARG A 170 3.23 8.89 12.39
N MET A 171 3.97 7.83 12.67
CA MET A 171 4.68 7.66 13.92
C MET A 171 6.19 7.66 13.66
N ASP A 172 6.90 8.49 14.42
CA ASP A 172 8.37 8.47 14.50
C ASP A 172 8.86 7.31 15.40
N ILE A 173 8.24 6.14 15.23
CA ILE A 173 8.58 4.88 15.90
C ILE A 173 8.70 3.83 14.81
N ALA A 174 9.87 3.18 14.74
CA ALA A 174 10.17 2.20 13.72
C ALA A 174 11.36 1.28 14.12
N GLY A 175 11.97 0.62 13.13
CA GLY A 175 13.02 -0.37 13.36
C GLY A 175 14.23 0.10 14.16
N ALA A 176 14.62 1.37 14.05
CA ALA A 176 15.74 1.98 14.78
C ALA A 176 15.40 2.17 16.26
N ASN A 177 14.19 2.65 16.56
CA ASN A 177 13.70 2.77 17.93
C ASN A 177 13.63 1.40 18.61
N MET A 178 13.24 0.36 17.86
CA MET A 178 13.26 -1.03 18.33
C MET A 178 14.66 -1.54 18.61
N THR A 179 15.63 -1.24 17.74
CA THR A 179 17.04 -1.59 17.96
C THR A 179 17.58 -0.90 19.21
N SER A 180 17.31 0.39 19.42
CA SER A 180 17.72 1.11 20.64
C SER A 180 17.04 0.55 21.90
N PHE A 181 15.75 0.25 21.85
CA PHE A 181 15.05 -0.31 23.01
C PHE A 181 15.53 -1.72 23.36
N LEU A 182 15.82 -2.55 22.35
CA LEU A 182 16.43 -3.87 22.56
C LEU A 182 17.80 -3.76 23.23
N MET A 183 18.60 -2.75 22.86
CA MET A 183 19.90 -2.48 23.49
C MET A 183 19.75 -2.13 24.98
N ASP A 184 18.76 -1.32 25.36
CA ASP A 184 18.48 -0.99 26.76
C ASP A 184 18.00 -2.22 27.56
N LEU A 185 17.13 -3.05 26.99
CA LEU A 185 16.68 -4.29 27.64
C LEU A 185 17.81 -5.29 27.86
N LEU A 186 18.71 -5.44 26.88
CA LEU A 186 19.90 -6.26 27.01
C LEU A 186 20.80 -5.77 28.14
N LYS A 187 20.94 -4.45 28.29
CA LYS A 187 21.68 -3.82 29.37
C LYS A 187 21.09 -4.14 30.74
N ASP A 188 19.76 -4.12 30.88
CA ASP A 188 19.08 -4.47 32.13
C ASP A 188 19.25 -5.95 32.50
N MET A 189 19.43 -6.83 31.51
CA MET A 189 19.79 -8.24 31.73
C MET A 189 21.28 -8.47 31.99
N GLY A 190 22.10 -7.41 32.01
CA GLY A 190 23.53 -7.46 32.27
C GLY A 190 24.42 -7.60 31.04
N HIS A 191 23.87 -7.46 29.83
CA HIS A 191 24.62 -7.46 28.58
C HIS A 191 24.86 -6.03 28.08
N TYR A 192 26.11 -5.57 28.15
CA TYR A 192 26.49 -4.21 27.77
C TYR A 192 26.99 -4.17 26.33
N PHE A 193 26.27 -3.46 25.48
CA PHE A 193 26.68 -3.14 24.12
C PHE A 193 27.04 -1.67 24.01
N ASP A 194 27.90 -1.34 23.05
CA ASP A 194 28.26 0.04 22.71
C ASP A 194 27.39 0.55 21.55
N GLU A 195 27.20 1.86 21.42
CA GLU A 195 26.44 2.47 20.32
C GLU A 195 27.04 2.14 18.93
N ARG A 196 28.32 1.76 18.89
CA ARG A 196 29.00 1.29 17.68
C ARG A 196 28.60 -0.13 17.26
N MET A 197 27.88 -0.86 18.10
CA MET A 197 27.46 -2.26 17.87
C MET A 197 25.98 -2.39 17.52
N LEU A 198 25.34 -1.29 17.10
CA LEU A 198 23.92 -1.31 16.71
C LEU A 198 23.61 -2.32 15.61
N ASP A 199 24.54 -2.61 14.69
CA ASP A 199 24.37 -3.63 13.65
C ASP A 199 24.22 -5.04 14.25
N VAL A 200 24.91 -5.32 15.35
CA VAL A 200 24.81 -6.60 16.06
C VAL A 200 23.45 -6.70 16.75
N ILE A 201 22.99 -5.60 17.35
CA ILE A 201 21.65 -5.53 17.97
C ILE A 201 20.56 -5.66 16.90
N ASP A 202 20.76 -5.07 15.73
CA ASP A 202 19.86 -5.19 14.59
C ASP A 202 19.80 -6.63 14.08
N ASP A 203 20.94 -7.33 14.00
CA ASP A 203 20.98 -8.75 13.64
C ASP A 203 20.30 -9.64 14.70
N ILE A 204 20.50 -9.35 16.00
CA ILE A 204 19.76 -10.00 17.09
C ILE A 204 18.26 -9.77 16.92
N LYS A 205 17.83 -8.53 16.66
CA LYS A 205 16.43 -8.19 16.44
C LYS A 205 15.83 -9.02 15.31
N HIS A 206 16.52 -9.14 14.18
CA HIS A 206 16.01 -9.88 13.02
C HIS A 206 15.99 -11.41 13.22
N LYS A 207 16.91 -11.95 14.03
CA LYS A 207 17.04 -13.41 14.23
C LYS A 207 16.30 -13.95 15.45
N CYS A 208 16.18 -13.15 16.51
CA CYS A 208 15.72 -13.61 17.81
C CYS A 208 14.34 -13.08 18.19
N CYS A 209 13.94 -11.89 17.70
CA CYS A 209 12.68 -11.30 18.12
C CYS A 209 11.48 -11.87 17.33
N TYR A 210 10.34 -11.96 18.00
CA TYR A 210 9.04 -12.22 17.39
C TYR A 210 7.95 -11.35 18.02
N VAL A 211 6.79 -11.29 17.37
CA VAL A 211 5.61 -10.61 17.89
C VAL A 211 4.68 -11.65 18.52
N ALA A 212 4.45 -11.54 19.82
CA ALA A 212 3.51 -12.38 20.55
C ALA A 212 2.06 -12.12 20.10
N LEU A 213 1.26 -13.18 19.93
CA LEU A 213 -0.16 -13.05 19.57
C LEU A 213 -1.01 -12.59 20.76
N ASP A 214 -0.71 -13.08 21.96
CA ASP A 214 -1.34 -12.70 23.22
C ASP A 214 -0.23 -12.45 24.24
N PHE A 215 -0.01 -11.17 24.52
CA PHE A 215 1.06 -10.72 25.42
C PHE A 215 0.88 -11.23 26.85
N GLU A 216 -0.33 -11.20 27.41
CA GLU A 216 -0.55 -11.60 28.80
C GLU A 216 -0.30 -13.11 28.98
N SER A 217 -0.72 -13.92 28.00
CA SER A 217 -0.45 -15.35 28.04
C SER A 217 1.04 -15.67 27.89
N GLU A 218 1.75 -15.01 26.95
CA GLU A 218 3.19 -15.18 26.72
C GLU A 218 4.03 -14.64 27.89
N TRP A 219 3.57 -13.58 28.54
CA TRP A 219 4.22 -13.03 29.73
C TRP A 219 4.23 -14.02 30.89
N ASN A 220 3.13 -14.76 31.03
CA ASN A 220 2.94 -15.75 32.08
C ASN A 220 3.53 -17.13 31.75
N ARG A 221 4.10 -17.31 30.55
CA ARG A 221 4.78 -18.57 30.18
C ARG A 221 6.08 -18.76 30.97
N PRO A 222 6.48 -20.01 31.24
CA PRO A 222 7.75 -20.28 31.89
C PRO A 222 8.93 -19.96 30.97
N LYS A 223 9.87 -19.14 31.48
CA LYS A 223 11.05 -18.61 30.75
C LYS A 223 11.84 -19.60 29.91
N ARG A 224 11.87 -20.88 30.29
CA ARG A 224 12.61 -21.94 29.58
C ARG A 224 12.04 -22.28 28.21
N GLU A 225 10.76 -22.00 27.95
CA GLU A 225 10.11 -22.41 26.70
C GLU A 225 10.41 -21.49 25.50
N TYR A 226 10.94 -20.29 25.75
CA TYR A 226 11.21 -19.26 24.73
C TYR A 226 12.60 -18.63 24.88
N MET A 227 13.54 -19.39 25.42
CA MET A 227 14.96 -19.04 25.39
C MET A 227 15.53 -19.25 23.99
N VAL A 228 16.21 -18.23 23.48
CA VAL A 228 16.91 -18.27 22.19
C VAL A 228 18.40 -18.08 22.46
N ASP A 229 19.21 -18.98 21.92
CA ASP A 229 20.66 -18.86 21.95
C ASP A 229 21.13 -18.06 20.74
N TYR A 230 21.91 -17.01 20.99
CA TYR A 230 22.52 -16.20 19.93
C TYR A 230 24.04 -16.25 20.05
N GLN A 231 24.71 -16.35 18.89
CA GLN A 231 26.18 -16.35 18.81
C GLN A 231 26.65 -14.99 18.28
N LEU A 232 27.44 -14.29 19.09
CA LEU A 232 28.07 -13.03 18.73
C LEU A 232 29.18 -13.25 17.69
N PRO A 233 29.58 -12.20 16.95
CA PRO A 233 30.67 -12.28 15.96
C PRO A 233 32.02 -12.72 16.54
N ASP A 234 32.24 -12.50 17.83
CA ASP A 234 33.43 -12.93 18.57
C ASP A 234 33.39 -14.41 19.01
N GLY A 235 32.28 -15.11 18.75
CA GLY A 235 32.05 -16.51 19.11
C GLY A 235 31.43 -16.71 20.49
N GLN A 236 31.23 -15.65 21.28
CA GLN A 236 30.55 -15.76 22.58
C GLN A 236 29.06 -16.04 22.37
N ARG A 237 28.52 -16.98 23.15
CA ARG A 237 27.09 -17.31 23.13
C ARG A 237 26.39 -16.75 24.35
N PHE A 238 25.21 -16.19 24.15
CA PHE A 238 24.34 -15.84 25.25
C PHE A 238 22.91 -16.26 24.95
N SER A 239 22.23 -16.74 25.99
CA SER A 239 20.84 -17.15 25.92
C SER A 239 19.99 -16.00 26.40
N MET A 240 19.08 -15.53 25.55
CA MET A 240 18.13 -14.49 25.90
C MET A 240 16.71 -15.04 25.92
N THR A 241 15.89 -14.57 26.83
CA THR A 241 14.45 -14.81 26.74
C THR A 241 13.88 -13.91 25.66
N CYS A 242 13.10 -14.47 24.73
CA CYS A 242 12.46 -13.73 23.65
C CYS A 242 11.36 -12.72 24.10
N GLN A 243 11.29 -12.41 25.40
CA GLN A 243 10.45 -11.33 25.91
C GLN A 243 10.91 -9.93 25.46
N MET A 244 11.95 -9.82 24.64
CA MET A 244 12.50 -8.56 24.13
C MET A 244 11.96 -8.19 22.75
N PRO A 245 11.77 -6.89 22.53
CA PRO A 245 10.46 -6.27 22.48
C PRO A 245 9.58 -6.84 21.37
N ALA A 246 8.61 -7.67 21.76
CA ALA A 246 7.38 -7.90 21.00
C ALA A 246 6.46 -6.66 21.00
N VAL A 247 6.94 -5.53 21.53
CA VAL A 247 6.20 -4.28 21.64
C VAL A 247 6.53 -3.47 20.40
N TRP A 248 5.54 -3.32 19.52
CA TRP A 248 5.55 -2.46 18.33
C TRP A 248 6.18 -3.03 17.05
N THR A 249 5.60 -4.12 16.57
CA THR A 249 5.19 -4.15 15.15
C THR A 249 3.73 -4.60 15.10
N TYR A 250 2.82 -3.63 15.03
CA TYR A 250 1.49 -3.91 14.47
C TYR A 250 1.75 -4.38 13.04
N HIS A 251 1.80 -5.70 12.85
CA HIS A 251 1.63 -6.41 11.59
C HIS A 251 2.19 -5.72 10.33
N ALA A 252 3.52 -5.57 10.24
CA ALA A 252 4.21 -5.43 8.94
C ALA A 252 4.34 -6.79 8.21
N LYS A 253 3.31 -7.62 8.32
CA LYS A 253 2.92 -8.60 7.30
C LYS A 253 1.62 -8.07 6.75
N THR A 254 1.61 -7.67 5.49
CA THR A 254 0.43 -7.29 4.71
C THR A 254 -0.75 -8.21 5.07
N LYS A 255 -1.60 -7.74 5.97
CA LYS A 255 -2.93 -8.27 6.21
C LYS A 255 -3.90 -7.15 5.88
N THR A 256 -4.58 -7.36 4.76
CA THR A 256 -5.78 -6.64 4.36
C THR A 256 -6.85 -6.89 5.42
N THR A 257 -7.21 -5.87 6.19
CA THR A 257 -8.45 -5.89 6.97
C THR A 257 -9.50 -5.16 6.14
N LEU A 258 -10.52 -5.89 5.70
CA LEU A 258 -11.69 -5.32 5.03
C LEU A 258 -12.58 -4.68 6.09
N ILE A 259 -12.95 -3.41 5.91
CA ILE A 259 -13.98 -2.75 6.72
C ILE A 259 -15.30 -2.91 5.96
N GLU A 260 -16.21 -3.74 6.47
CA GLU A 260 -17.60 -3.79 6.01
C GLU A 260 -18.44 -2.83 6.86
N GLU A 261 -19.02 -1.79 6.26
CA GLU A 261 -20.10 -1.04 6.92
C GLU A 261 -21.38 -1.87 6.87
N THR A 262 -21.75 -2.47 8.00
CA THR A 262 -23.13 -2.93 8.19
C THR A 262 -24.04 -1.70 8.30
N ASN A 263 -24.74 -1.38 7.21
CA ASN A 263 -25.95 -0.56 7.26
C ASN A 263 -26.94 -1.22 8.24
N LYS A 264 -27.12 -0.61 9.41
CA LYS A 264 -28.33 -0.81 10.20
C LYS A 264 -29.27 0.35 9.90
N GLU A 265 -30.26 0.04 9.08
CA GLU A 265 -31.52 0.76 9.03
C GLU A 265 -32.07 0.96 10.46
N GLN A 266 -32.49 2.19 10.75
CA GLN A 266 -33.66 2.45 11.60
C GLN A 266 -34.48 3.50 10.84
N THR A 267 -35.51 3.03 10.11
CA THR A 267 -36.95 3.21 10.44
C THR A 267 -37.38 4.64 10.70
#